data_AF-A0A8H7J1E5-F1
#
_entry.id   AF-A0A8H7J1E5-F1
#
_cell.length_a   1.000
_cell.length_b   1.000
_cell.length_c   1.000
_cell.angle_alpha   90.00
_cell.angle_beta   90.00
_cell.angle_gamma   90.00
#
_symmetry.space_group_name_H-M   'P 1'
#
loop_
_entity.id
_entity.type
_entity.pdbx_description
1 polymer ?
#
loop_
_entity_poly.entity_id
_entity_poly.type
_entity_poly.pdbx_seq_one_letter_code
_entity_poly.pdbx_strand_id
1 'polypeptide(L)'
;MSRALSPRAAQRFRLVTSLLVLGMGNYELWRIHKGIHPYWTPRLEEAGIVRQRNKLAEDASIRKEAAAAAEKPVPKAWIKWTDLNGVPIPTLETSIQPTRKN
;
A
#
# COMPACT_ATOMS: atom_id res chain seq x y z
N MET A 1 35.24 -29.93 23.85
CA MET A 1 34.66 -30.98 22.98
C MET A 1 33.27 -30.55 22.53
N SER A 2 33.11 -30.11 21.28
CA SER A 2 31.81 -29.66 20.74
C SER A 2 30.99 -30.88 20.32
N ARG A 3 29.89 -31.16 21.02
CA ARG A 3 28.94 -32.21 20.59
C ARG A 3 28.20 -31.73 19.36
N ALA A 4 28.37 -32.43 18.24
CA ALA A 4 27.58 -32.19 17.03
C ALA A 4 26.08 -32.43 17.33
N LEU A 5 25.24 -31.46 16.98
CA LEU A 5 23.79 -31.58 17.07
C LEU A 5 23.30 -32.71 16.16
N SER A 6 22.36 -33.52 16.65
CA SER A 6 21.73 -34.54 15.82
C SER A 6 21.00 -33.90 14.62
N PRO A 7 20.89 -34.59 13.47
CA PRO A 7 20.26 -34.02 12.27
C PRO A 7 18.84 -33.51 12.52
N ARG A 8 18.06 -34.21 13.36
CA ARG A 8 16.72 -33.79 13.78
C ARG A 8 16.73 -32.53 14.64
N ALA A 9 17.71 -32.39 15.55
CA ALA A 9 17.86 -31.20 16.37
C ALA A 9 18.29 -29.99 15.52
N ALA A 10 19.18 -30.19 14.55
CA ALA A 10 19.57 -29.14 13.60
C ALA A 10 18.39 -28.68 12.73
N GLN A 11 17.55 -29.61 12.25
CA GLN A 11 16.35 -29.26 11.48
C GLN A 11 15.33 -28.49 12.32
N ARG A 12 15.08 -28.91 13.56
CA ARG A 12 14.18 -28.19 14.49
C ARG A 12 14.72 -26.79 14.79
N PHE A 13 16.01 -26.67 15.03
CA PHE A 13 16.66 -25.38 15.25
C PHE A 13 16.43 -24.45 14.05
N ARG A 14 16.68 -24.93 12.82
CA ARG A 14 16.44 -24.16 11.59
C ARG A 14 14.99 -23.71 11.46
N LEU A 15 14.03 -24.60 11.72
CA LEU A 15 12.60 -24.26 11.67
C LEU A 15 12.22 -23.18 12.69
N VAL A 16 12.67 -23.32 13.93
CA VAL A 16 12.42 -22.33 15.00
C VAL A 16 13.03 -20.99 14.64
N THR A 17 14.29 -20.96 14.17
CA THR A 17 14.93 -19.72 13.75
C THR A 17 14.20 -19.07 12.58
N SER A 18 13.76 -19.86 11.59
CA SER A 18 13.01 -19.34 10.44
C SER A 18 11.66 -18.75 10.86
N LEU A 19 10.94 -19.40 11.78
CA LEU A 19 9.67 -18.89 12.32
C LEU A 19 9.87 -17.60 13.11
N LEU A 20 10.93 -17.51 13.92
CA LEU A 20 11.26 -16.29 14.66
C LEU A 20 11.61 -15.13 13.73
N VAL A 21 12.44 -15.37 12.71
CA VAL A 21 12.80 -14.36 11.72
C VAL A 21 11.58 -13.89 10.94
N LEU A 22 10.72 -14.83 10.51
CA LEU A 22 9.50 -14.48 9.78
C LEU A 22 8.51 -13.70 10.65
N GLY A 23 8.29 -14.15 11.89
CA GLY A 23 7.39 -13.49 12.84
C GLY A 23 7.86 -12.08 13.19
N MET A 24 9.15 -11.93 13.52
CA MET A 24 9.74 -10.64 13.83
C MET A 24 9.74 -9.72 12.60
N GLY A 25 10.12 -10.23 11.42
CA GLY A 25 10.10 -9.47 10.17
C GLY A 25 8.70 -8.95 9.82
N ASN A 26 7.67 -9.79 9.95
CA ASN A 26 6.28 -9.39 9.72
C ASN A 26 5.81 -8.32 10.71
N TYR A 27 6.17 -8.46 11.99
CA TYR A 27 5.84 -7.47 13.01
C TYR A 27 6.53 -6.12 12.73
N GLU A 28 7.82 -6.14 12.37
CA GLU A 28 8.55 -4.93 12.01
C GLU A 28 7.95 -4.25 10.79
N LEU A 29 7.60 -5.02 9.76
CA LEU A 29 6.94 -4.48 8.58
C LEU A 29 5.58 -3.87 8.91
N TRP A 30 4.80 -4.48 9.81
CA TRP A 30 3.56 -3.91 10.30
C TRP A 30 3.80 -2.60 11.05
N ARG A 31 4.82 -2.52 11.93
CA ARG A 31 5.17 -1.28 12.64
C ARG A 31 5.60 -0.19 11.68
N ILE A 32 6.42 -0.54 10.68
CA ILE A 32 6.78 0.37 9.59
C ILE A 32 5.50 0.81 8.94
N HIS A 33 4.62 -0.09 8.47
CA HIS A 33 3.32 0.20 7.81
C HIS A 33 2.35 1.05 8.65
N LYS A 34 2.37 0.94 9.97
CA LYS A 34 1.60 1.78 10.89
C LYS A 34 2.26 3.11 11.24
N GLY A 35 3.57 3.22 11.00
CA GLY A 35 4.30 4.47 11.17
C GLY A 35 4.77 4.67 12.60
N ILE A 36 4.79 3.59 13.37
CA ILE A 36 5.20 3.59 14.77
C ILE A 36 6.63 3.05 14.94
N HIS A 37 7.34 2.82 13.83
CA HIS A 37 8.66 2.24 13.88
C HIS A 37 9.69 3.32 14.26
N PRO A 38 10.41 3.17 15.40
CA PRO A 38 11.23 4.24 15.96
C PRO A 38 12.35 4.74 15.02
N TYR A 39 12.95 3.84 14.22
CA TYR A 39 14.05 4.21 13.32
C TYR A 39 13.62 4.53 11.88
N TRP A 40 12.70 3.75 11.31
CA TRP A 40 12.28 3.91 9.92
C TRP A 40 11.30 5.05 9.72
N THR A 41 10.36 5.30 10.65
CA THR A 41 9.37 6.37 10.47
C THR A 41 10.04 7.74 10.31
N PRO A 42 10.96 8.18 11.20
CA PRO A 42 11.61 9.48 11.04
C PRO A 42 12.41 9.59 9.74
N ARG A 43 13.13 8.53 9.34
CA ARG A 43 13.89 8.52 8.08
C ARG A 43 13.00 8.60 6.84
N LEU A 44 11.84 7.95 6.86
CA LEU A 44 10.87 8.03 5.77
C LEU A 44 10.26 9.43 5.69
N GLU A 45 10.01 10.07 6.83
CA GLU A 45 9.55 11.46 6.90
C GLU A 45 10.61 12.45 6.40
N GLU A 46 11.88 12.28 6.82
CA GLU A 46 13.03 13.05 6.32
C GLU A 46 13.22 12.90 4.80
N ALA A 47 12.98 11.70 4.26
CA ALA A 47 13.00 11.43 2.83
C ALA A 47 11.77 11.99 2.07
N GLY A 48 10.86 12.69 2.76
CA GLY A 48 9.63 13.24 2.18
C GLY A 48 8.54 12.20 1.89
N ILE A 49 8.72 10.95 2.33
CA ILE A 49 7.74 9.86 2.23
C ILE A 49 6.77 9.97 3.41
N VAL A 50 5.99 11.06 3.42
CA VAL A 50 4.94 11.26 4.41
C VAL A 50 3.74 10.40 4.04
N ARG A 51 3.31 9.56 4.97
CA ARG A 51 2.08 8.77 4.77
C ARG A 51 0.87 9.67 4.61
N GLN A 52 0.34 9.74 3.39
CA GLN A 52 -0.91 10.42 3.05
C GLN A 52 -2.17 9.89 3.78
N ARG A 53 -2.07 8.88 4.65
CA ARG A 53 -3.26 8.24 5.24
C ARG A 53 -3.98 9.13 6.25
N ASN A 54 -3.27 10.01 6.97
CA ASN A 54 -3.91 11.01 7.84
C ASN A 54 -4.35 12.25 7.07
N LYS A 55 -3.69 12.57 5.94
CA LYS A 55 -4.19 13.58 5.01
C LYS A 55 -5.53 13.19 4.39
N LEU A 56 -5.82 11.91 4.15
CA LEU A 56 -7.15 11.53 3.67
C LEU A 56 -8.29 11.84 4.64
N ALA A 57 -8.05 11.90 5.96
CA ALA A 57 -9.07 12.27 6.94
C ALA A 57 -9.28 13.79 6.99
N GLU A 58 -8.20 14.58 6.94
CA GLU A 58 -8.29 16.05 6.88
C GLU A 58 -8.74 16.55 5.49
N ASP A 59 -8.19 15.99 4.41
CA ASP A 59 -8.59 16.28 3.03
C ASP A 59 -10.03 15.84 2.76
N ALA A 60 -10.57 14.80 3.44
CA ALA A 60 -11.99 14.47 3.32
C ALA A 60 -12.89 15.52 3.99
N SER A 61 -12.44 16.12 5.10
CA SER A 61 -13.17 17.22 5.74
C SER A 61 -13.10 18.51 4.92
N ILE A 62 -11.92 18.87 4.42
CA ILE A 62 -11.68 20.04 3.57
C ILE A 62 -12.35 19.89 2.19
N ARG A 63 -12.35 18.68 1.60
CA ARG A 63 -13.08 18.41 0.34
C ARG A 63 -14.59 18.39 0.53
N LYS A 64 -15.12 18.10 1.71
CA LYS A 64 -16.57 18.16 1.96
C LYS A 64 -17.06 19.61 2.02
N GLU A 65 -16.23 20.53 2.52
CA GLU A 65 -16.50 21.98 2.47
C GLU A 65 -16.21 22.58 1.09
N ALA A 66 -15.16 22.14 0.39
CA ALA A 66 -14.83 22.64 -0.95
C ALA A 66 -15.72 22.07 -2.08
N ALA A 67 -16.29 20.87 -1.91
CA ALA A 67 -17.24 20.28 -2.87
C ALA A 67 -18.60 20.98 -2.89
N ALA A 68 -18.93 21.78 -1.85
CA ALA A 68 -20.09 22.65 -1.87
C ALA A 68 -19.87 23.92 -2.73
N ALA A 69 -18.62 24.21 -3.12
CA ALA A 69 -18.25 25.48 -3.77
C ALA A 69 -17.59 25.35 -5.16
N ALA A 70 -17.36 24.14 -5.68
CA ALA A 70 -16.71 23.98 -6.98
C ALA A 70 -17.31 22.83 -7.81
N GLU A 71 -18.37 23.14 -8.56
CA GLU A 71 -18.75 22.39 -9.76
C GLU A 71 -17.64 22.56 -10.83
N LYS A 72 -16.63 21.70 -10.79
CA LYS A 72 -15.79 21.41 -11.95
C LYS A 72 -15.87 19.91 -12.21
N PRO A 73 -16.23 19.46 -13.42
CA PRO A 73 -16.33 18.04 -13.71
C PRO A 73 -14.93 17.43 -13.66
N VAL A 74 -14.62 16.73 -12.57
CA VAL A 74 -13.46 15.85 -12.48
C VAL A 74 -13.68 14.72 -13.50
N PRO A 75 -12.74 14.43 -14.41
CA PRO A 75 -12.91 13.36 -15.38
C PRO A 75 -13.11 12.04 -14.63
N LYS A 76 -14.31 11.47 -14.75
CA LYS A 76 -14.68 10.22 -14.11
C LYS A 76 -14.13 9.08 -14.96
N ALA A 77 -12.93 8.60 -14.62
CA ALA A 77 -12.42 7.35 -15.18
C ALA A 77 -13.18 6.18 -14.57
N TRP A 78 -13.69 5.27 -15.40
CA TRP A 78 -14.28 4.02 -14.93
C TRP A 78 -13.66 2.83 -15.64
N ILE A 79 -13.63 1.70 -14.93
CA ILE A 79 -13.12 0.42 -15.46
C ILE A 79 -14.30 -0.29 -16.11
N LYS A 80 -14.17 -0.58 -17.40
CA LYS A 80 -15.11 -1.41 -18.15
C LYS A 80 -14.48 -2.78 -18.37
N TRP A 81 -15.23 -3.83 -18.05
CA TRP A 81 -14.79 -5.20 -18.27
C TRP A 81 -15.32 -5.67 -19.62
N THR A 82 -14.43 -6.13 -20.49
CA THR A 82 -14.79 -6.68 -21.81
C THR A 82 -14.32 -8.12 -21.89
N ASP A 83 -15.21 -9.05 -22.26
CA ASP A 83 -14.83 -10.45 -22.47
C ASP A 83 -14.25 -10.64 -23.86
N LEU A 84 -13.00 -11.10 -23.92
CA LEU A 84 -12.35 -11.53 -25.15
C LEU A 84 -12.03 -13.01 -25.03
N ASN A 85 -12.71 -13.86 -25.81
CA ASN A 85 -12.52 -15.32 -25.79
C ASN A 85 -12.65 -15.96 -24.39
N GLY A 86 -13.58 -15.47 -23.58
CA GLY A 86 -13.82 -15.97 -22.22
C GLY A 86 -12.83 -15.45 -21.16
N VAL A 87 -11.94 -14.53 -21.52
CA VAL A 87 -11.05 -13.85 -20.60
C VAL A 87 -11.53 -12.40 -20.39
N PRO A 88 -11.87 -12.00 -19.15
CA PRO A 88 -12.27 -10.63 -18.87
C PRO A 88 -11.05 -9.71 -18.89
N ILE A 89 -11.02 -8.77 -19.83
CA ILE A 89 -9.95 -7.77 -19.98
C ILE A 89 -10.48 -6.42 -19.45
N PRO A 90 -9.79 -5.78 -18.49
CA PRO A 90 -10.14 -4.44 -18.03
C PRO A 90 -9.69 -3.39 -19.04
N THR A 91 -10.61 -2.52 -19.46
CA THR A 91 -10.33 -1.34 -20.28
C THR A 91 -10.64 -0.07 -19.49
N LEU A 92 -9.76 0.92 -19.61
CA LEU A 92 -9.90 2.23 -18.99
C LEU A 92 -10.55 3.18 -19.99
N GLU A 93 -11.82 3.53 -19.76
CA GLU A 93 -12.49 4.59 -20.51
C GLU A 93 -12.45 5.88 -19.69
N THR A 94 -11.99 6.97 -20.32
CA THR A 94 -12.01 8.31 -19.74
C THR A 94 -12.95 9.19 -20.55
N SER A 95 -13.96 9.76 -19.90
CA SER A 95 -14.85 10.76 -20.53
C SER A 95 -14.12 12.10 -20.68
N ILE A 96 -13.16 12.19 -21.59
CA ILE A 96 -12.53 13.46 -21.97
C ILE A 96 -13.39 14.03 -23.10
N GLN A 97 -14.29 14.96 -22.78
CA GLN A 97 -14.90 15.77 -23.83
C GLN A 97 -13.80 16.66 -24.43
N PRO A 98 -13.55 16.61 -25.75
CA PRO A 98 -12.59 17.52 -26.37
C PRO A 98 -13.12 18.94 -26.23
N THR A 99 -12.43 19.79 -25.46
CA THR A 99 -12.69 21.23 -25.45
C THR A 99 -12.40 21.79 -26.84
N ARG A 100 -13.45 22.00 -27.64
CA ARG A 100 -13.39 22.76 -28.88
C ARG A 100 -13.05 24.21 -28.51
N LYS A 101 -11.82 24.65 -28.81
CA LYS A 101 -11.48 26.08 -28.79
C LYS A 101 -12.15 26.73 -30.00
N ASN A 102 -13.02 27.70 -29.75
CA ASN A 102 -13.47 28.68 -30.76
C ASN A 102 -12.45 29.82 -30.81
#